data_AF-A0A2N5WX15-F1
#
_entry.id   AF-A0A2N5WX15-F1
#
_cell.length_a   1.000
_cell.length_b   1.000
_cell.length_c   1.000
_cell.angle_alpha   90.00
_cell.angle_beta   90.00
_cell.angle_gamma   90.00
#
_symmetry.space_group_name_H-M   'P 1'
#
loop_
_entity.id
_entity.type
_entity.pdbx_description
1 polymer ?
#
loop_
_entity_poly.entity_id
_entity_poly.type
_entity_poly.pdbx_seq_one_letter_code
_entity_poly.pdbx_strand_id
1 'polypeptide(L)' 'MLTAPLHVREKAWSRLAIDLDLDKLEELSFDIAFSDLKTAAEDILAGKTRGRAIVNLSR' A
#
# COMPACT_ATOMS: atom_id res chain seq x y z
N MET A 1 20.07 -1.97 -10.14
CA MET A 1 19.54 -3.35 -10.31
C MET A 1 18.10 -3.42 -9.82
N LEU A 2 17.15 -2.80 -10.52
CA LEU A 2 15.75 -2.76 -10.07
C LEU A 2 14.78 -2.75 -11.25
N THR A 3 15.06 -3.55 -12.26
CA THR A 3 14.15 -3.70 -13.40
C THR A 3 13.77 -5.17 -13.51
N ALA A 4 12.71 -5.55 -12.79
CA ALA A 4 12.03 -6.80 -13.08
C ALA A 4 11.36 -6.67 -14.46
N PRO A 5 11.56 -7.61 -15.41
CA PRO A 5 10.88 -7.60 -16.70
C PRO A 5 9.35 -7.54 -16.54
N LEU A 6 8.64 -6.95 -17.50
CA LEU A 6 7.18 -6.74 -17.43
C LEU A 6 6.43 -8.06 -17.12
N HIS A 7 6.76 -9.14 -17.84
CA HIS A 7 6.11 -10.44 -17.66
C HIS A 7 6.26 -11.01 -16.23
N VAL A 8 7.36 -10.70 -15.53
CA VAL A 8 7.56 -11.11 -14.13
C VAL A 8 6.63 -10.33 -13.21
N ARG A 9 6.47 -9.02 -13.46
CA ARG A 9 5.55 -8.17 -12.69
C ARG A 9 4.10 -8.57 -12.90
N GLU A 10 3.71 -8.83 -14.15
CA GLU A 10 2.37 -9.31 -14.48
C GLU A 10 2.06 -10.62 -13.75
N LYS A 11 2.95 -11.60 -13.83
CA LYS A 11 2.79 -12.87 -13.10
C LYS A 11 2.67 -12.65 -11.59
N ALA A 12 3.46 -11.74 -11.01
CA ALA A 12 3.37 -11.43 -9.59
C ALA A 12 2.03 -10.77 -9.21
N TRP A 13 1.55 -9.81 -10.00
CA TRP A 13 0.27 -9.15 -9.78
C TRP A 13 -0.91 -10.10 -9.97
N SER A 14 -0.90 -10.95 -11.00
CA SER A 14 -1.94 -11.97 -11.20
C SER A 14 -2.03 -12.93 -10.03
N ARG A 15 -0.88 -13.32 -9.46
CA ARG A 15 -0.84 -14.15 -8.24
C ARG A 15 -1.35 -13.39 -7.02
N LEU A 16 -0.90 -12.16 -6.81
CA LEU A 16 -1.37 -11.34 -5.68
C LEU A 16 -2.90 -11.19 -5.70
N ALA A 17 -3.51 -10.99 -6.86
CA ALA A 17 -4.97 -10.88 -6.96
C ALA A 17 -5.73 -12.16 -6.57
N ILE A 18 -5.10 -13.33 -6.66
CA ILE A 18 -5.69 -14.63 -6.30
C ILE A 18 -5.35 -15.01 -4.86
N ASP A 19 -4.09 -14.80 -4.47
CA ASP A 19 -3.53 -15.27 -3.20
C ASP A 19 -3.84 -14.29 -2.04
N LEU A 20 -4.12 -13.02 -2.32
CA LEU A 20 -4.39 -11.99 -1.31
C LEU A 20 -5.87 -11.96 -0.94
N ASP A 21 -6.15 -12.23 0.32
CA ASP A 21 -7.46 -12.03 0.93
C ASP A 21 -7.76 -10.53 1.05
N LEU A 22 -8.74 -10.05 0.29
CA LEU A 22 -9.09 -8.63 0.24
C LEU A 22 -9.72 -8.14 1.54
N ASP A 23 -10.42 -9.00 2.28
CA ASP A 23 -11.03 -8.62 3.55
C ASP A 23 -9.94 -8.34 4.59
N LYS A 24 -8.91 -9.19 4.64
CA LYS A 24 -7.73 -8.96 5.49
C LYS A 24 -6.92 -7.73 5.05
N LEU A 25 -6.87 -7.46 3.76
CA LEU A 25 -6.20 -6.27 3.24
C LEU A 25 -6.93 -5.00 3.70
N GLU A 26 -8.26 -5.02 3.65
CA GLU A 26 -9.11 -3.91 4.10
C GLU A 26 -8.97 -3.69 5.62
N GLU A 27 -8.97 -4.75 6.43
CA GLU A 27 -8.74 -4.67 7.89
C GLU A 27 -7.40 -4.03 8.27
N LEU A 28 -6.38 -4.19 7.41
CA LEU A 28 -5.06 -3.58 7.60
C LEU A 28 -4.98 -2.17 7.03
N SER A 29 -5.99 -1.72 6.29
CA SER A 29 -5.97 -0.44 5.58
C SER A 29 -6.65 0.66 6.40
N PHE A 30 -6.17 1.88 6.24
CA PHE A 30 -6.78 3.08 6.84
C PHE A 30 -6.59 4.28 5.92
N ASP A 31 -7.61 5.13 5.82
CA ASP A 31 -7.55 6.32 4.98
C ASP A 31 -6.81 7.48 5.65
N ILE A 32 -6.04 8.22 4.86
CA ILE A 32 -5.47 9.52 5.23
C ILE A 32 -5.81 10.57 4.17
N ALA A 33 -5.98 11.82 4.60
CA ALA A 33 -6.10 12.93 3.68
C ALA A 33 -4.74 13.24 3.04
N PHE A 34 -4.75 13.80 1.83
CA PHE A 34 -3.52 14.24 1.18
C PHE A 34 -2.72 15.27 2.01
N SER A 35 -3.41 16.11 2.80
CA SER A 35 -2.79 17.06 3.73
C SER A 35 -1.92 16.38 4.80
N ASP A 36 -2.27 15.16 5.19
CA ASP A 36 -1.63 14.43 6.30
C ASP A 36 -0.46 13.57 5.82
N LEU A 37 -0.22 13.51 4.50
CA LEU A 37 0.78 12.66 3.87
C LEU A 37 2.19 12.84 4.47
N LYS A 38 2.57 14.09 4.75
CA LYS A 38 3.89 14.38 5.33
C LYS A 38 4.03 13.78 6.73
N THR A 39 3.05 14.03 7.59
CA THR A 39 3.02 13.48 8.96
C THR A 39 3.00 11.95 8.94
N ALA A 40 2.18 11.36 8.07
CA ALA A 40 2.11 9.91 7.93
C ALA A 40 3.44 9.30 7.47
N ALA A 41 4.17 9.96 6.56
CA ALA A 41 5.49 9.52 6.13
C ALA A 41 6.52 9.56 7.28
N GLU A 42 6.51 10.61 8.10
CA GLU A 42 7.36 10.73 9.28
C GLU A 42 7.07 9.62 10.31
N ASP A 43 5.79 9.32 10.56
CA ASP A 43 5.39 8.25 11.48
C ASP A 43 5.70 6.84 10.95
N ILE A 44 5.63 6.61 9.63
CA ILE A 44 6.07 5.35 8.99
C ILE A 44 7.58 5.16 9.19
N LEU A 45 8.37 6.20 8.94
CA LEU A 45 9.83 6.14 9.12
C LEU A 45 10.21 5.96 10.60
N ALA A 46 9.42 6.51 11.51
CA ALA A 46 9.58 6.32 12.95
C ALA A 46 9.06 4.96 13.46
N GLY A 47 8.48 4.12 12.60
CA GLY A 47 7.95 2.80 12.96
C GLY A 47 6.68 2.83 13.80
N LYS A 48 5.96 3.95 13.82
CA LYS A 48 4.71 4.11 14.59
C LYS A 48 3.48 3.63 13.83
N THR A 49 3.59 3.52 12.51
CA THR A 49 2.48 3.10 11.66
C THR A 49 2.44 1.58 11.51
N ARG A 50 1.27 0.98 11.74
CA ARG A 50 0.95 -0.41 11.41
C ARG A 50 -0.14 -0.44 10.34
N GLY A 51 -0.06 -1.39 9.42
CA GLY A 51 -1.04 -1.53 8.33
C GLY A 51 -0.65 -0.76 7.07
N ARG A 52 -1.65 -0.31 6.32
CA ARG A 52 -1.52 0.36 5.01
C ARG A 52 -2.33 1.65 4.98
N ALA A 53 -1.63 2.78 4.79
CA ALA A 53 -2.29 4.06 4.58
C ALA A 53 -2.78 4.18 3.13
N ILE A 54 -4.07 4.47 2.94
CA ILE A 54 -4.67 4.81 1.66
C ILE A 54 -4.81 6.33 1.59
N VAL A 55 -4.15 6.96 0.61
CA VAL A 55 -4.22 8.42 0.45
C VAL A 55 -5.41 8.76 -0.42
N ASN A 56 -6.38 9.46 0.16
CA ASN A 56 -7.52 9.95 -0.60
C ASN A 56 -7.17 11.25 -1.34
N LEU A 57 -7.25 11.22 -2.68
CA LEU A 57 -6.93 12.36 -3.57
C LEU A 57 -8.17 13.11 -4.07
N SER A 58 -9.37 12.61 -3.80
CA SER A 58 -10.62 13.08 -4.38
C SER A 58 -11.38 14.09 -3.52
N ARG A 59 -10.79 14.50 -2.39
CA ARG A 59 -11.43 15.32 -1.37
C ARG A 59 -10.64 16.59 -1.10
#